data_AF-A0A957L896-F1
#
_entry.id   AF-A0A957L896-F1
#
_cell.length_a   1.000
_cell.length_b   1.000
_cell.length_c   1.000
_cell.angle_alpha   90.00
_cell.angle_beta   90.00
_cell.angle_gamma   90.00
#
_symmetry.space_group_name_H-M   'P 1'
#
loop_
_entity.id
_entity.type
_entity.pdbx_description
1 polymer ?
#
loop_
_entity_poly.entity_id
_entity_poly.type
_entity_poly.pdbx_seq_one_letter_code
_entity_poly.pdbx_strand_id
1 'polypeptide(L)'
;MADLEQIADTIREEFERVDDVRDTAYQRSRELISTCARCIRAIHREEWSEAEALLQKAKEATETLVEAVKDYPELYFAGYTQDAVKEFVEANLTYAFVRDLPIPGPAEIGAEANTWLNGLAEATTELRRRILDILRHGHSQEVERLLDKMDEVYSLLVTFDFSDAITRGL
;
A
#
# COMPACT_ATOMS: atom_id res chain seq x y z
N MET A 1 41.94 23.52 7.52
CA MET A 1 40.57 23.66 8.03
C MET A 1 39.73 24.12 6.86
N ALA A 2 38.64 23.44 6.54
CA ALA A 2 37.70 23.96 5.54
C ALA A 2 37.16 25.31 6.04
N ASP A 3 37.06 26.29 5.14
CA ASP A 3 36.43 27.56 5.46
C ASP A 3 34.92 27.34 5.70
N LEU A 4 34.32 28.18 6.53
CA LEU A 4 32.90 28.11 6.86
C LEU A 4 32.03 28.12 5.58
N GLU A 5 32.44 28.88 4.57
CA GLU A 5 31.77 28.94 3.27
C GLU A 5 31.77 27.57 2.57
N GLN A 6 32.92 26.88 2.53
CA GLN A 6 33.03 25.56 1.90
C GLN A 6 32.19 24.48 2.61
N ILE A 7 32.12 24.56 3.95
CA ILE A 7 31.27 23.67 4.75
C ILE A 7 29.79 23.95 4.43
N ALA A 8 29.39 25.22 4.39
CA ALA A 8 28.02 25.61 4.10
C ALA A 8 27.59 25.21 2.68
N ASP A 9 28.46 25.33 1.69
CA ASP A 9 28.19 24.94 0.30
C ASP A 9 27.98 23.42 0.18
N THR A 10 28.82 22.62 0.84
CA THR A 10 28.66 21.16 0.86
C THR A 10 27.32 20.74 1.48
N ILE A 11 26.91 21.39 2.58
CA ILE A 11 25.62 21.13 3.22
C ILE A 11 24.46 21.53 2.30
N ARG A 12 24.57 22.65 1.58
CA ARG A 12 23.54 23.11 0.65
C ARG A 12 23.34 22.13 -0.50
N GLU A 13 24.43 21.65 -1.11
CA GLU A 13 24.38 20.64 -2.18
C GLU A 13 23.72 19.33 -1.71
N GLU A 14 23.98 18.93 -0.46
CA GLU A 14 23.31 17.75 0.12
C GLU A 14 21.82 17.98 0.30
N PHE A 15 21.43 19.13 0.85
CA PHE A 15 20.02 19.46 1.08
C PHE A 15 19.24 19.59 -0.22
N GLU A 16 19.82 20.19 -1.26
CA GLU A 16 19.22 20.26 -2.60
C GLU A 16 18.97 18.86 -3.16
N ARG A 17 19.93 17.94 -3.01
CA ARG A 17 19.76 16.54 -3.44
C ARG A 17 18.63 15.83 -2.70
N VAL A 18 18.56 15.99 -1.38
CA VAL A 18 17.48 15.39 -0.56
C VAL A 18 16.12 15.98 -0.93
N ASP A 19 16.05 17.30 -1.19
CA ASP A 19 14.82 17.99 -1.59
C ASP A 19 14.29 17.48 -2.94
N ASP A 20 15.19 17.30 -3.92
CA ASP A 20 14.85 16.74 -5.25
C ASP A 20 14.31 15.30 -5.15
N VAL A 21 14.94 14.47 -4.31
CA VAL A 21 14.50 13.08 -4.07
C VAL A 21 13.14 13.07 -3.38
N ARG A 22 12.93 13.93 -2.37
CA ARG A 22 11.65 14.06 -1.67
C ARG A 22 10.53 14.43 -2.63
N ASP A 23 10.73 15.45 -3.46
CA ASP A 23 9.71 15.94 -4.38
C ASP A 23 9.34 14.89 -5.41
N THR A 24 10.34 14.17 -5.94
CA THR A 24 10.12 13.03 -6.84
C THR A 24 9.34 11.91 -6.15
N ALA A 25 9.73 11.54 -4.93
CA ALA A 25 9.06 10.49 -4.17
C ALA A 25 7.61 10.85 -3.83
N TYR A 26 7.35 12.12 -3.47
CA TYR A 26 6.01 12.61 -3.20
C TYR A 26 5.11 12.53 -4.43
N GLN A 27 5.60 12.96 -5.59
CA GLN A 27 4.85 12.85 -6.86
C GLN A 27 4.54 11.40 -7.21
N ARG A 28 5.54 10.51 -7.17
CA ARG A 28 5.37 9.08 -7.45
C ARG A 28 4.40 8.40 -6.49
N SER A 29 4.42 8.78 -5.22
CA SER A 29 3.48 8.27 -4.22
C SER A 29 2.03 8.58 -4.60
N ARG A 30 1.74 9.81 -5.04
CA ARG A 30 0.37 10.19 -5.49
C ARG A 30 -0.05 9.46 -6.75
N GLU A 31 0.87 9.23 -7.68
CA GLU A 31 0.60 8.44 -8.89
C GLU A 31 0.32 6.97 -8.58
N LEU A 32 1.06 6.39 -7.63
CA LEU A 32 0.86 5.03 -7.15
C LEU A 32 -0.51 4.89 -6.48
N ILE A 33 -0.87 5.80 -5.55
CA ILE A 33 -2.19 5.84 -4.90
C ILE A 33 -3.31 5.91 -5.96
N SER A 34 -3.17 6.81 -6.94
CA SER A 34 -4.16 6.92 -8.03
C SER A 34 -4.29 5.63 -8.84
N THR A 35 -3.17 4.94 -9.09
CA THR A 35 -3.15 3.66 -9.81
C THR A 35 -3.82 2.55 -8.99
N CYS A 36 -3.55 2.46 -7.69
CA CYS A 36 -4.17 1.51 -6.76
C CYS A 36 -5.69 1.74 -6.67
N ALA A 37 -6.12 3.00 -6.51
CA ALA A 37 -7.54 3.34 -6.49
C ALA A 37 -8.26 2.99 -7.79
N ARG A 38 -7.59 3.10 -8.96
CA ARG A 38 -8.13 2.62 -10.24
C ARG A 38 -8.22 1.09 -10.27
N CYS A 39 -7.21 0.40 -9.74
CA CYS A 39 -7.18 -1.05 -9.66
C CYS A 39 -8.36 -1.58 -8.82
N ILE A 40 -8.55 -1.05 -7.61
CA ILE A 40 -9.66 -1.42 -6.73
C ILE A 40 -11.01 -1.18 -7.41
N ARG A 41 -11.17 -0.05 -8.12
CA ARG A 41 -12.38 0.20 -8.92
C ARG A 41 -12.59 -0.83 -10.05
N ALA A 42 -11.53 -1.27 -10.73
CA ALA A 42 -11.61 -2.31 -11.76
C ALA A 42 -11.96 -3.68 -11.15
N ILE A 43 -11.43 -4.00 -9.96
CA ILE A 43 -11.77 -5.21 -9.19
C ILE A 43 -13.27 -5.26 -8.89
N HIS A 44 -13.84 -4.16 -8.36
CA HIS A 44 -15.27 -4.08 -8.06
C HIS A 44 -16.16 -4.19 -9.29
N ARG A 45 -15.68 -3.74 -10.46
CA ARG A 45 -16.37 -3.89 -11.75
C ARG A 45 -16.09 -5.22 -12.44
N GLU A 46 -15.32 -6.10 -11.82
CA GLU A 46 -14.91 -7.40 -12.39
C GLU A 46 -14.14 -7.26 -13.72
N GLU A 47 -13.49 -6.13 -13.93
CA GLU A 47 -12.66 -5.84 -15.11
C GLU A 47 -11.27 -6.46 -14.94
N TRP A 48 -11.21 -7.80 -14.88
CA TRP A 48 -10.03 -8.55 -14.42
C TRP A 48 -8.75 -8.26 -15.21
N SER A 49 -8.84 -8.16 -16.53
CA SER A 49 -7.68 -7.83 -17.37
C SER A 49 -7.16 -6.41 -17.10
N GLU A 50 -8.03 -5.46 -16.78
CA GLU A 50 -7.60 -4.11 -16.41
C GLU A 50 -7.01 -4.10 -15.00
N ALA A 51 -7.63 -4.80 -14.05
CA ALA A 51 -7.12 -4.94 -12.69
C ALA A 51 -5.71 -5.56 -12.67
N GLU A 52 -5.47 -6.63 -13.43
CA GLU A 52 -4.16 -7.26 -13.54
C GLU A 52 -3.10 -6.32 -14.16
N ALA A 53 -3.46 -5.59 -15.22
CA ALA A 53 -2.56 -4.60 -15.81
C ALA A 53 -2.24 -3.45 -14.84
N LEU A 54 -3.22 -3.00 -14.06
CA LEU A 54 -3.04 -1.95 -13.06
C LEU A 54 -2.22 -2.44 -11.85
N LEU A 55 -2.39 -3.69 -11.40
CA LEU A 55 -1.54 -4.28 -10.36
C LEU A 55 -0.09 -4.37 -10.81
N GLN A 56 0.16 -4.84 -12.03
CA GLN A 56 1.52 -4.91 -12.56
C GLN A 56 2.15 -3.52 -12.66
N LYS A 57 1.39 -2.51 -13.13
CA LYS A 57 1.86 -1.13 -13.15
C LYS A 57 2.12 -0.57 -11.75
N ALA A 58 1.26 -0.88 -10.78
CA ALA A 58 1.44 -0.44 -9.39
C ALA A 58 2.66 -1.10 -8.75
N LYS A 59 2.95 -2.36 -9.09
CA LYS A 59 4.16 -3.06 -8.67
C LYS A 59 5.42 -2.35 -9.16
N GLU A 60 5.51 -2.10 -10.46
CA GLU A 60 6.64 -1.38 -11.07
C GLU A 60 6.82 0.02 -10.46
N ALA A 61 5.72 0.74 -10.23
CA ALA A 61 5.74 2.05 -9.59
C ALA A 61 6.20 1.99 -8.12
N THR A 62 5.81 0.94 -7.38
CA THR A 62 6.24 0.71 -6.00
C THR A 62 7.74 0.43 -5.93
N GLU A 63 8.24 -0.50 -6.76
CA GLU A 63 9.67 -0.81 -6.86
C GLU A 63 10.48 0.45 -7.20
N THR A 64 9.99 1.23 -8.16
CA THR A 64 10.60 2.49 -8.61
C THR A 64 10.58 3.58 -7.54
N LEU A 65 9.54 3.65 -6.70
CA LEU A 65 9.46 4.57 -5.57
C LEU A 65 10.42 4.15 -4.45
N VAL A 66 10.38 2.89 -4.04
CA VAL A 66 11.19 2.34 -2.94
C VAL A 66 12.69 2.47 -3.26
N GLU A 67 13.09 2.10 -4.48
CA GLU A 67 14.49 2.21 -4.92
C GLU A 67 14.99 3.66 -4.90
N ALA A 68 14.14 4.64 -5.24
CA ALA A 68 14.51 6.05 -5.27
C ALA A 68 14.79 6.64 -3.88
N VAL A 69 14.21 6.05 -2.83
CA VAL A 69 14.34 6.54 -1.43
C VAL A 69 15.09 5.58 -0.52
N LYS A 70 15.65 4.48 -1.05
CA LYS A 70 16.30 3.43 -0.25
C LYS A 70 17.47 3.94 0.60
N ASP A 71 18.20 4.93 0.09
CA ASP A 71 19.37 5.53 0.74
C ASP A 71 18.98 6.69 1.66
N TYR A 72 17.68 7.03 1.74
CA TYR A 72 17.10 8.12 2.52
C TYR A 72 16.00 7.59 3.45
N PRO A 73 16.35 6.98 4.61
CA PRO A 73 15.37 6.37 5.51
C PRO A 73 14.22 7.31 5.92
N GLU A 74 14.49 8.59 6.09
CA GLU A 74 13.51 9.62 6.40
C GLU A 74 12.47 9.82 5.29
N LEU A 75 12.83 9.56 4.03
CA LEU A 75 11.94 9.63 2.88
C LEU A 75 11.25 8.29 2.63
N TYR A 76 11.92 7.17 2.90
CA TYR A 76 11.31 5.84 2.83
C TYR A 76 10.19 5.69 3.86
N PHE A 77 10.44 6.07 5.11
CA PHE A 77 9.46 6.02 6.19
C PHE A 77 8.55 7.25 6.27
N ALA A 78 8.66 8.19 5.33
CA ALA A 78 7.75 9.32 5.24
C ALA A 78 6.30 8.83 5.01
N GLY A 79 5.33 9.56 5.59
CA GLY A 79 3.91 9.20 5.50
C GLY A 79 3.44 8.98 4.07
N TYR A 80 3.80 9.87 3.13
CA TYR A 80 3.39 9.72 1.72
C TYR A 80 3.92 8.44 1.05
N THR A 81 5.15 8.02 1.36
CA THR A 81 5.72 6.78 0.80
C THR A 81 5.01 5.57 1.37
N GLN A 82 4.85 5.55 2.69
CA GLN A 82 4.27 4.42 3.41
C GLN A 82 2.78 4.28 3.12
N ASP A 83 2.04 5.39 3.00
CA ASP A 83 0.65 5.41 2.56
C ASP A 83 0.51 4.85 1.13
N ALA A 84 1.42 5.21 0.21
CA ALA A 84 1.37 4.69 -1.16
C ALA A 84 1.67 3.19 -1.23
N VAL A 85 2.61 2.68 -0.42
CA VAL A 85 2.88 1.23 -0.31
C VAL A 85 1.72 0.50 0.35
N LYS A 86 1.08 1.09 1.36
CA LYS A 86 -0.13 0.54 2.00
C LYS A 86 -1.28 0.38 0.99
N GLU A 87 -1.51 1.37 0.14
CA GLU A 87 -2.53 1.31 -0.92
C GLU A 87 -2.21 0.23 -1.97
N PHE A 88 -0.92 0.01 -2.25
CA PHE A 88 -0.50 -1.12 -3.09
C PHE A 88 -0.77 -2.48 -2.41
N VAL A 89 -0.52 -2.60 -1.11
CA VAL A 89 -0.92 -3.78 -0.32
C VAL A 89 -2.44 -3.99 -0.43
N GLU A 90 -3.23 -2.96 -0.13
CA GLU A 90 -4.69 -3.00 -0.19
C GLU A 90 -5.20 -3.54 -1.54
N ALA A 91 -4.68 -3.01 -2.64
CA ALA A 91 -5.07 -3.43 -3.99
C ALA A 91 -4.75 -4.91 -4.25
N ASN A 92 -3.57 -5.39 -3.85
CA ASN A 92 -3.17 -6.80 -4.02
C ASN A 92 -4.04 -7.73 -3.17
N LEU A 93 -4.25 -7.39 -1.90
CA LEU A 93 -5.03 -8.21 -0.97
C LEU A 93 -6.51 -8.25 -1.40
N THR A 94 -7.08 -7.10 -1.78
CA THR A 94 -8.45 -7.03 -2.32
C THR A 94 -8.61 -7.91 -3.55
N TYR A 95 -7.66 -7.86 -4.49
CA TYR A 95 -7.67 -8.72 -5.68
C TYR A 95 -7.63 -10.20 -5.29
N ALA A 96 -6.70 -10.59 -4.40
CA ALA A 96 -6.55 -11.97 -3.97
C ALA A 96 -7.79 -12.50 -3.26
N PHE A 97 -8.37 -11.74 -2.32
CA PHE A 97 -9.59 -12.12 -1.62
C PHE A 97 -10.79 -12.29 -2.56
N VAL A 98 -11.04 -11.32 -3.44
CA VAL A 98 -12.19 -11.38 -4.36
C VAL A 98 -12.04 -12.55 -5.33
N ARG A 99 -10.82 -12.82 -5.81
CA ARG A 99 -10.53 -13.89 -6.76
C ARG A 99 -10.27 -15.26 -6.14
N ASP A 100 -10.31 -15.37 -4.81
CA ASP A 100 -10.01 -16.59 -4.06
C ASP A 100 -8.61 -17.15 -4.36
N LEU A 101 -7.63 -16.25 -4.42
CA LEU A 101 -6.22 -16.55 -4.67
C LEU A 101 -5.40 -16.56 -3.37
N PRO A 102 -4.21 -17.19 -3.38
CA PRO A 102 -3.28 -17.09 -2.27
C PRO A 102 -2.97 -15.63 -1.91
N ILE A 103 -2.93 -15.34 -0.61
CA ILE A 103 -2.65 -14.01 -0.08
C ILE A 103 -1.13 -13.80 -0.09
N PRO A 104 -0.61 -12.78 -0.79
CA PRO A 104 0.83 -12.50 -0.81
C PRO A 104 1.31 -11.97 0.55
N GLY A 105 2.42 -12.53 1.06
CA GLY A 105 3.04 -12.07 2.30
C GLY A 105 3.73 -10.70 2.17
N PRO A 106 4.13 -10.07 3.29
CA PRO A 106 4.81 -8.78 3.28
C PRO A 106 6.09 -8.76 2.42
N ALA A 107 6.88 -9.84 2.48
CA ALA A 107 8.11 -9.97 1.70
C ALA A 107 7.86 -10.10 0.19
N GLU A 108 6.75 -10.72 -0.22
CA GLU A 108 6.37 -10.85 -1.63
C GLU A 108 5.91 -9.51 -2.21
N ILE A 109 5.25 -8.68 -1.39
CA ILE A 109 4.81 -7.33 -1.76
C ILE A 109 5.97 -6.32 -1.69
N GLY A 110 6.97 -6.55 -0.84
CA GLY A 110 8.03 -5.58 -0.55
C GLY A 110 7.58 -4.48 0.41
N ALA A 111 6.69 -4.82 1.34
CA ALA A 111 6.15 -3.89 2.35
C ALA A 111 6.65 -4.24 3.75
N GLU A 112 6.80 -3.20 4.59
CA GLU A 112 7.00 -3.36 6.02
C GLU A 112 5.82 -4.06 6.68
N ALA A 113 6.07 -4.83 7.74
CA ALA A 113 5.04 -5.64 8.38
C ALA A 113 3.84 -4.82 8.87
N ASN A 114 4.09 -3.64 9.45
CA ASN A 114 3.03 -2.73 9.88
C ASN A 114 2.26 -2.14 8.68
N THR A 115 2.95 -1.72 7.63
CA THR A 115 2.32 -1.24 6.39
C THR A 115 1.46 -2.31 5.74
N TRP A 116 1.91 -3.57 5.77
CA TRP A 116 1.14 -4.70 5.27
C TRP A 116 -0.12 -4.97 6.12
N LEU A 117 0.00 -4.95 7.46
CA LEU A 117 -1.15 -5.11 8.36
C LEU A 117 -2.19 -4.00 8.20
N ASN A 118 -1.75 -2.75 8.02
CA ASN A 118 -2.66 -1.63 7.75
C ASN A 118 -3.37 -1.80 6.40
N GLY A 119 -2.65 -2.21 5.34
CA GLY A 119 -3.27 -2.51 4.05
C GLY A 119 -4.23 -3.70 4.09
N LEU A 120 -3.99 -4.69 4.96
CA LEU A 120 -4.91 -5.79 5.23
C LEU A 120 -6.22 -5.30 5.86
N ALA A 121 -6.13 -4.37 6.83
CA ALA A 121 -7.30 -3.76 7.44
C ALA A 121 -8.13 -2.99 6.40
N GLU A 122 -7.48 -2.21 5.52
CA GLU A 122 -8.16 -1.47 4.45
C GLU A 122 -8.80 -2.40 3.41
N ALA A 123 -8.10 -3.45 2.98
CA ALA A 123 -8.64 -4.44 2.04
C ALA A 123 -9.91 -5.13 2.59
N THR A 124 -9.97 -5.34 3.91
CA THR A 124 -11.16 -5.87 4.60
C THR A 124 -12.37 -4.93 4.45
N THR A 125 -12.14 -3.61 4.42
CA THR A 125 -13.21 -2.64 4.16
C THR A 125 -13.70 -2.70 2.71
N GLU A 126 -12.84 -3.01 1.75
CA GLU A 126 -13.24 -3.24 0.36
C GLU A 126 -14.01 -4.57 0.20
N LEU A 127 -13.72 -5.61 1.00
CA LEU A 127 -14.56 -6.82 1.04
C LEU A 127 -15.98 -6.48 1.49
N ARG A 128 -16.13 -5.63 2.51
CA ARG A 128 -17.46 -5.17 2.95
C ARG A 128 -18.21 -4.50 1.79
N ARG A 129 -17.55 -3.67 1.01
CA ARG A 129 -18.15 -3.03 -0.18
C ARG A 129 -18.61 -4.07 -1.20
N ARG A 130 -17.75 -5.03 -1.53
CA ARG A 130 -18.07 -6.12 -2.47
C ARG A 130 -19.26 -6.95 -2.00
N ILE A 131 -19.27 -7.35 -0.73
CA ILE A 131 -20.38 -8.11 -0.12
C ILE A 131 -21.70 -7.35 -0.25
N LEU A 132 -21.72 -6.06 0.08
CA LEU A 132 -22.93 -5.24 -0.03
C LEU A 132 -23.41 -5.11 -1.47
N ASP A 133 -22.50 -5.02 -2.45
CA ASP A 133 -22.87 -4.98 -3.86
C ASP A 133 -23.43 -6.32 -4.37
N ILE A 134 -22.88 -7.47 -3.94
CA ILE A 134 -23.45 -8.78 -4.29
C ILE A 134 -24.84 -8.95 -3.65
N LEU A 135 -24.99 -8.61 -2.37
CA LEU A 135 -26.25 -8.76 -1.63
C LEU A 135 -27.42 -7.98 -2.24
N ARG A 136 -27.16 -6.90 -2.99
CA ARG A 136 -28.19 -6.18 -3.77
C ARG A 136 -28.86 -7.05 -4.83
N HIS A 137 -28.16 -8.07 -5.33
CA HIS A 137 -28.65 -9.01 -6.33
C HIS A 137 -29.11 -10.35 -5.71
N GLY A 138 -28.88 -10.54 -4.42
CA GLY A 138 -29.26 -11.72 -3.67
C GLY A 138 -28.08 -12.38 -2.96
N HIS A 139 -28.39 -13.33 -2.09
CA HIS A 139 -27.40 -14.05 -1.33
C HIS A 139 -26.67 -15.09 -2.19
N SER A 140 -25.36 -15.23 -2.02
CA SER A 140 -24.53 -16.18 -2.78
C SER A 140 -23.46 -16.84 -1.89
N GLN A 141 -22.85 -17.92 -2.37
CA GLN A 141 -21.70 -18.55 -1.70
C GLN A 141 -20.48 -17.62 -1.67
N GLU A 142 -20.35 -16.69 -2.62
CA GLU A 142 -19.28 -15.68 -2.60
C GLU A 142 -19.41 -14.76 -1.39
N VAL A 143 -20.64 -14.37 -1.01
CA VAL A 143 -20.87 -13.55 0.18
C VAL A 143 -20.39 -14.26 1.44
N GLU A 144 -20.77 -15.53 1.64
CA GLU A 144 -20.34 -16.30 2.82
C GLU A 144 -18.81 -16.42 2.86
N ARG A 145 -18.18 -16.77 1.73
CA ARG A 145 -16.71 -16.88 1.65
C ARG A 145 -16.01 -15.57 2.01
N LEU A 146 -16.54 -14.43 1.55
CA LEU A 146 -15.97 -13.12 1.84
C LEU A 146 -16.22 -12.71 3.31
N LEU A 147 -17.38 -13.03 3.88
CA LEU A 147 -17.67 -12.81 5.30
C LEU A 147 -16.73 -13.63 6.21
N ASP A 148 -16.55 -14.92 5.91
CA ASP A 148 -15.62 -15.79 6.63
C ASP A 148 -14.19 -15.21 6.60
N LYS A 149 -13.76 -14.67 5.45
CA LYS A 149 -12.46 -14.01 5.31
C LYS A 149 -12.36 -12.73 6.14
N MET A 150 -13.41 -11.91 6.18
CA MET A 150 -13.43 -10.72 7.04
C MET A 150 -13.31 -11.09 8.52
N ASP A 151 -14.01 -12.14 8.97
CA ASP A 151 -13.96 -12.62 10.36
C ASP A 151 -12.58 -13.19 10.72
N GLU A 152 -11.95 -13.91 9.79
CA GLU A 152 -10.56 -14.39 9.93
C GLU A 152 -9.58 -13.22 10.11
N VAL A 153 -9.68 -12.20 9.26
CA VAL A 153 -8.81 -11.01 9.34
C VAL A 153 -9.05 -10.25 10.65
N TYR A 154 -10.30 -10.02 11.04
CA TYR A 154 -10.61 -9.35 12.30
C TYR A 154 -10.05 -10.10 13.51
N SER A 155 -10.24 -11.42 13.54
CA SER A 155 -9.74 -12.29 14.60
C SER A 155 -8.22 -12.28 14.68
N LEU A 156 -7.53 -12.12 13.54
CA LEU A 156 -6.08 -11.98 13.48
C LEU A 156 -5.63 -10.60 13.98
N LEU A 157 -6.20 -9.52 13.44
CA LEU A 157 -5.78 -8.14 13.75
C LEU A 157 -5.93 -7.81 15.24
N VAL A 158 -6.99 -8.29 15.91
CA VAL A 158 -7.19 -8.04 17.35
C VAL A 158 -6.13 -8.71 18.24
N THR A 159 -5.35 -9.66 17.72
CA THR A 159 -4.25 -10.28 18.48
C THR A 159 -2.97 -9.46 18.48
N PHE A 160 -2.87 -8.42 17.64
CA PHE A 160 -1.72 -7.51 17.60
C PHE A 160 -1.84 -6.43 18.70
N ASP A 161 -1.76 -6.86 19.97
CA ASP A 161 -1.77 -5.98 21.14
C ASP A 161 -0.39 -5.33 21.37
N PHE A 162 -0.03 -4.42 20.46
CA PHE A 162 1.20 -3.63 20.50
C PHE A 162 0.87 -2.13 20.47
N SER A 163 1.83 -1.29 20.88
CA SER A 163 1.62 0.15 20.84
C SER A 163 1.48 0.69 19.41
N ASP A 164 0.70 1.76 19.27
CA ASP A 164 0.53 2.47 17.99
C ASP A 164 1.84 2.93 17.35
N ALA A 165 2.89 3.14 18.15
CA ALA A 165 4.22 3.46 17.64
C ALA A 165 4.82 2.32 16.79
N ILE A 166 4.45 1.07 17.07
CA ILE A 166 4.91 -0.13 16.35
C ILE A 166 3.94 -0.44 15.21
N THR A 167 2.63 -0.45 15.50
CA THR A 167 1.58 -0.83 14.53
C THR A 167 1.24 0.28 13.53
N ARG A 168 1.65 1.52 13.83
CA ARG A 168 1.32 2.74 13.09
C ARG A 168 -0.18 3.04 13.03
N GLY A 169 -0.87 2.77 14.13
CA GLY A 169 -2.30 3.07 14.29
C GLY A 169 -3.23 2.05 13.64
N LEU A 170 -2.78 0.79 13.61
CA LEU A 170 -3.57 -0.39 13.20
C LEU A 170 -4.88 -0.51 13.99
#